data_AF-A0A0J5WVA8-F1
#
_entry.id   AF-A0A0J5WVA8-F1
#
_cell.length_a   1.000
_cell.length_b   1.000
_cell.length_c   1.000
_cell.angle_alpha   90.00
_cell.angle_beta   90.00
_cell.angle_gamma   90.00
#
_symmetry.space_group_name_H-M   'P 1'
#
loop_
_entity.id
_entity.type
_entity.pdbx_description
1 polymer ?
#
loop_
_entity_poly.entity_id
_entity_poly.type
_entity_poly.pdbx_seq_one_letter_code
_entity_poly.pdbx_strand_id
1 'polypeptide(L)'
;MAALLFAIGIDGGGSGTRAVLADRQGRELAQGRGGPSGLGLGIERAWASIGAACADAFTQAGFAFEWSQCALGCGLAGVNNAAWLAAFRAQAPLGALAVESDAYTTVVGAHGGAPGLIVALGTGSIAAALDAAGACRIAGGFGFPSGDEASGAWLGVRALAYAQQALDGRVPRDAFADALLAETGAQDRDALVQWSCDANQTIYARLAPIVFAHRSHPVASALIAQAGDEIGKMIDALDPQQALPVALCGGLADALAPAVPARHAARLRAPLDDSAHGALRLALQALRAAEGG
;
A
#
# COMPACT_ATOMS: atom_id res chain seq x y z
N MET A 1 -6.70 -36.27 5.27
CA MET A 1 -6.53 -34.82 5.04
C MET A 1 -6.72 -34.56 3.57
N ALA A 2 -7.50 -33.55 3.17
CA ALA A 2 -7.58 -33.15 1.78
C ALA A 2 -6.20 -32.66 1.32
N ALA A 3 -5.79 -33.00 0.10
CA ALA A 3 -4.54 -32.47 -0.45
C ALA A 3 -4.71 -30.98 -0.70
N LEU A 4 -3.78 -30.16 -0.19
CA LEU A 4 -3.69 -28.76 -0.61
C LEU A 4 -3.35 -28.75 -2.10
N LEU A 5 -4.02 -27.94 -2.91
CA LEU A 5 -3.84 -27.88 -4.36
C LEU A 5 -3.46 -26.48 -4.84
N PHE A 6 -3.79 -25.45 -4.05
CA PHE A 6 -3.64 -24.07 -4.45
C PHE A 6 -2.93 -23.26 -3.37
N ALA A 7 -2.14 -22.28 -3.81
CA ALA A 7 -1.58 -21.25 -2.96
C ALA A 7 -2.20 -19.91 -3.38
N ILE A 8 -2.59 -19.10 -2.39
CA ILE A 8 -3.24 -17.82 -2.64
C ILE A 8 -2.50 -16.74 -1.86
N GLY A 9 -2.03 -15.72 -2.56
CA GLY A 9 -1.47 -14.51 -1.96
C GLY A 9 -2.51 -13.41 -1.87
N ILE A 10 -2.66 -12.81 -0.70
CA ILE A 10 -3.63 -11.74 -0.40
C ILE A 10 -2.89 -10.46 -0.05
N ASP A 11 -3.27 -9.36 -0.70
CA ASP A 11 -2.91 -7.98 -0.34
C ASP A 11 -4.20 -7.24 0.05
N GLY A 12 -4.31 -6.85 1.32
CA GLY A 12 -5.56 -6.37 1.90
C GLY A 12 -5.39 -5.11 2.74
N GLY A 13 -6.14 -4.06 2.39
CA GLY A 13 -6.04 -2.76 3.06
C GLY A 13 -7.38 -2.05 3.19
N GLY A 14 -7.33 -0.74 3.48
CA GLY A 14 -8.52 0.10 3.68
C GLY A 14 -9.32 0.38 2.41
N SER A 15 -8.71 0.24 1.23
CA SER A 15 -9.34 0.54 -0.07
C SER A 15 -9.84 -0.69 -0.83
N GLY A 16 -9.32 -1.89 -0.53
CA GLY A 16 -9.67 -3.10 -1.26
C GLY A 16 -8.84 -4.31 -0.86
N THR A 17 -9.10 -5.43 -1.56
CA THR A 17 -8.35 -6.68 -1.45
C THR A 17 -7.98 -7.17 -2.84
N ARG A 18 -6.75 -7.64 -3.02
CA ARG A 18 -6.28 -8.33 -4.22
C ARG A 18 -5.84 -9.74 -3.85
N ALA A 19 -6.23 -10.71 -4.67
CA ALA A 19 -5.83 -12.11 -4.54
C ALA A 19 -5.05 -12.54 -5.77
N VAL A 20 -3.94 -13.26 -5.58
CA VAL A 20 -3.20 -13.96 -6.64
C VAL A 20 -3.32 -15.45 -6.36
N LEU A 21 -3.99 -16.18 -7.25
CA LEU A 21 -4.16 -17.62 -7.18
C LEU A 21 -3.05 -18.30 -7.99
N ALA A 22 -2.39 -19.29 -7.39
CA ALA A 22 -1.38 -20.10 -8.05
C ALA A 22 -1.57 -21.59 -7.76
N ASP A 23 -0.98 -22.41 -8.62
CA ASP A 23 -0.83 -23.85 -8.35
C ASP A 23 0.24 -24.13 -7.27
N ARG A 24 0.42 -25.41 -6.94
CA ARG A 24 1.39 -25.88 -5.95
C ARG A 24 2.85 -25.56 -6.31
N GLN A 25 3.13 -25.33 -7.58
CA GLN A 25 4.46 -24.98 -8.07
C GLN A 25 4.68 -23.46 -8.07
N GLY A 26 3.67 -22.67 -7.68
CA GLY A 26 3.72 -21.22 -7.65
C GLY A 26 3.47 -20.57 -9.01
N ARG A 27 2.95 -21.31 -10.01
CA ARG A 27 2.55 -20.72 -11.28
C ARG A 27 1.20 -20.03 -11.09
N GLU A 28 1.18 -18.73 -11.34
CA GLU A 28 -0.05 -17.94 -11.30
C GLU A 28 -1.08 -18.49 -12.30
N LEU A 29 -2.31 -18.66 -11.82
CA LEU A 29 -3.46 -19.14 -12.58
C LEU A 29 -4.43 -17.99 -12.89
N ALA A 30 -4.68 -17.12 -11.92
CA ALA A 30 -5.56 -15.96 -12.05
C ALA A 30 -5.37 -14.96 -10.90
N GLN A 31 -5.96 -13.78 -11.04
CA GLN A 31 -6.07 -12.80 -9.97
C GLN A 31 -7.54 -12.48 -9.69
N GLY A 32 -7.83 -12.09 -8.46
CA GLY A 32 -9.18 -11.70 -8.05
C GLY A 32 -9.18 -10.44 -7.19
N ARG A 33 -10.35 -9.81 -7.08
CA ARG A 33 -10.53 -8.57 -6.31
C ARG A 33 -11.71 -8.65 -5.35
N GLY A 34 -11.58 -7.96 -4.23
CA GLY A 34 -12.62 -7.87 -3.22
C GLY A 34 -12.65 -6.49 -2.58
N GLY A 35 -13.62 -6.29 -1.69
CA GLY A 35 -13.74 -5.07 -0.89
C GLY A 35 -12.58 -4.88 0.11
N PRO A 36 -12.61 -3.82 0.93
CA PRO A 36 -11.58 -3.58 1.95
C PRO A 36 -11.48 -4.70 2.98
N SER A 37 -10.25 -5.13 3.30
CA SER A 37 -9.96 -6.19 4.29
C SER A 37 -8.94 -5.81 5.37
N GLY A 38 -8.63 -4.52 5.52
CA GLY A 38 -7.84 -4.05 6.65
C GLY A 38 -8.49 -4.43 7.98
N LEU A 39 -7.72 -4.99 8.92
CA LEU A 39 -8.26 -5.62 10.14
C LEU A 39 -9.01 -4.62 11.05
N GLY A 40 -8.62 -3.34 11.02
CA GLY A 40 -9.30 -2.27 11.75
C GLY A 40 -10.72 -1.98 11.27
N LEU A 41 -11.14 -2.49 10.11
CA LEU A 41 -12.51 -2.37 9.59
C LEU A 41 -13.45 -3.48 10.08
N GLY A 42 -12.92 -4.45 10.83
CA GLY A 42 -13.64 -5.61 11.35
C GLY A 42 -13.18 -6.94 10.72
N ILE A 43 -12.97 -7.95 11.56
CA ILE A 43 -12.40 -9.25 11.17
C ILE A 43 -13.35 -10.03 10.23
N GLU A 44 -14.65 -10.05 10.53
CA GLU A 44 -15.64 -10.72 9.68
C GLU A 44 -15.69 -10.10 8.28
N ARG A 45 -15.65 -8.76 8.21
CA ARG A 45 -15.60 -8.02 6.95
C ARG A 45 -14.32 -8.32 6.16
N ALA A 46 -13.19 -8.45 6.85
CA ALA A 46 -11.93 -8.82 6.23
C ALA A 46 -12.03 -10.22 5.59
N TRP A 47 -12.49 -11.23 6.32
CA TRP A 47 -12.67 -12.58 5.78
C TRP A 47 -13.70 -12.65 4.65
N ALA A 48 -14.81 -11.90 4.73
CA ALA A 48 -15.78 -11.82 3.64
C ALA A 48 -15.16 -11.24 2.36
N SER A 49 -14.37 -10.18 2.48
CA SER A 49 -13.71 -9.53 1.33
C SER A 49 -12.60 -10.41 0.74
N ILE A 50 -11.84 -11.11 1.57
CA ILE A 50 -10.83 -12.08 1.14
C ILE A 50 -11.51 -13.26 0.43
N GLY A 51 -12.58 -13.81 1.00
CA GLY A 51 -13.36 -14.88 0.39
C GLY A 51 -13.92 -14.49 -0.98
N ALA A 52 -14.43 -13.26 -1.12
CA ALA A 52 -14.88 -12.73 -2.41
C ALA A 52 -13.73 -12.62 -3.42
N ALA A 53 -12.55 -12.10 -3.01
CA ALA A 53 -11.38 -12.01 -3.88
C ALA A 53 -10.86 -13.39 -4.32
N CYS A 54 -10.87 -14.38 -3.41
CA CYS A 54 -10.53 -15.76 -3.74
C CYS A 54 -11.54 -16.36 -4.73
N ALA A 55 -12.84 -16.25 -4.46
CA ALA A 55 -13.89 -16.78 -5.32
C ALA A 55 -13.83 -16.18 -6.74
N ASP A 56 -13.55 -14.89 -6.86
CA ASP A 56 -13.32 -14.21 -8.13
C ASP A 56 -12.11 -14.79 -8.89
N ALA A 57 -10.96 -14.96 -8.23
CA ALA A 57 -9.78 -15.57 -8.83
C ALA A 57 -10.03 -17.01 -9.31
N PHE A 58 -10.71 -17.84 -8.51
CA PHE A 58 -11.07 -19.21 -8.88
C PHE A 58 -12.03 -19.27 -10.07
N THR A 59 -13.02 -18.38 -10.10
CA THR A 59 -13.96 -18.26 -11.22
C THR A 59 -13.21 -17.96 -12.52
N GLN A 60 -12.28 -17.00 -12.48
CA GLN A 60 -11.46 -16.65 -13.64
C GLN A 60 -10.52 -17.77 -14.09
N ALA A 61 -10.00 -18.57 -13.15
CA ALA A 61 -9.17 -19.73 -13.44
C ALA A 61 -9.96 -20.98 -13.88
N GLY A 62 -11.30 -20.96 -13.78
CA GLY A 62 -12.16 -22.11 -14.14
C GLY A 62 -12.14 -23.25 -13.11
N PHE A 63 -11.86 -22.96 -11.85
CA PHE A 63 -11.86 -23.94 -10.75
C PHE A 63 -12.97 -23.62 -9.73
N ALA A 64 -13.44 -24.66 -9.02
CA ALA A 64 -14.32 -24.48 -7.86
C ALA A 64 -13.51 -24.02 -6.64
N PHE A 65 -14.00 -23.01 -5.92
CA PHE A 65 -13.33 -22.49 -4.75
C PHE A 65 -13.67 -23.28 -3.48
N GLU A 66 -12.66 -23.87 -2.85
CA GLU A 66 -12.79 -24.63 -1.62
C GLU A 66 -11.62 -24.34 -0.66
N TRP A 67 -11.89 -23.78 0.52
CA TRP A 67 -10.85 -23.42 1.50
C TRP A 67 -9.96 -24.60 1.91
N SER A 68 -10.53 -25.80 1.97
CA SER A 68 -9.83 -27.02 2.38
C SER A 68 -8.69 -27.44 1.43
N GLN A 69 -8.66 -26.88 0.21
CA GLN A 69 -7.63 -27.14 -0.80
C GLN A 69 -6.60 -26.01 -0.91
N CYS A 70 -6.69 -24.98 -0.08
CA CYS A 70 -5.92 -23.76 -0.22
C CYS A 70 -4.93 -23.58 0.92
N ALA A 71 -3.74 -23.10 0.59
CA ALA A 71 -2.88 -22.38 1.52
C ALA A 71 -2.99 -20.88 1.25
N LEU A 72 -3.02 -20.08 2.30
CA LEU A 72 -3.21 -18.63 2.21
C LEU A 72 -2.03 -17.91 2.86
N GLY A 73 -1.49 -16.95 2.14
CA GLY A 73 -0.55 -15.97 2.65
C GLY A 73 -1.20 -14.61 2.56
N CYS A 74 -1.20 -13.85 3.66
CA CYS A 74 -1.86 -12.55 3.72
C CYS A 74 -0.89 -11.45 4.13
N GLY A 75 -0.88 -10.36 3.36
CA GLY A 75 -0.36 -9.06 3.75
C GLY A 75 -1.52 -8.13 4.07
N LEU A 76 -1.75 -7.84 5.35
CA LEU A 76 -2.92 -7.09 5.79
C LEU A 76 -2.54 -5.84 6.59
N ALA A 77 -3.23 -4.74 6.29
CA ALA A 77 -3.20 -3.56 7.15
C ALA A 77 -3.81 -3.86 8.54
N GLY A 78 -3.16 -3.41 9.61
CA GLY A 78 -3.63 -3.58 11.00
C GLY A 78 -3.12 -4.83 11.72
N VAL A 79 -2.22 -5.61 11.10
CA VAL A 79 -1.59 -6.81 11.70
C VAL A 79 -0.74 -6.49 12.94
N ASN A 80 -0.27 -5.24 13.06
CA ASN A 80 0.42 -4.74 14.25
C ASN A 80 -0.45 -4.70 15.52
N ASN A 81 -1.77 -4.79 15.40
CA ASN A 81 -2.66 -4.98 16.53
C ASN A 81 -2.78 -6.48 16.86
N ALA A 82 -2.13 -6.90 17.94
CA ALA A 82 -2.09 -8.31 18.35
C ALA A 82 -3.49 -8.93 18.59
N ALA A 83 -4.45 -8.16 19.11
CA ALA A 83 -5.80 -8.66 19.35
C ALA A 83 -6.55 -8.90 18.03
N TRP A 84 -6.41 -8.00 17.06
CA TRP A 84 -6.99 -8.17 15.73
C TRP A 84 -6.36 -9.34 14.98
N LEU A 85 -5.03 -9.47 15.03
CA LEU A 85 -4.33 -10.59 14.42
C LEU A 85 -4.76 -11.94 15.01
N ALA A 86 -4.87 -12.01 16.35
CA ALA A 86 -5.33 -13.23 17.03
C ALA A 86 -6.77 -13.59 16.63
N ALA A 87 -7.68 -12.60 16.62
CA ALA A 87 -9.06 -12.80 16.19
C ALA A 87 -9.15 -13.23 14.71
N PHE A 88 -8.36 -12.62 13.83
CA PHE A 88 -8.27 -13.01 12.41
C PHE A 88 -7.87 -14.47 12.24
N ARG A 89 -6.82 -14.90 12.95
CA ARG A 89 -6.34 -16.29 12.93
C ARG A 89 -7.36 -17.27 13.51
N ALA A 90 -8.06 -16.89 14.58
CA ALA A 90 -9.06 -17.73 15.22
C ALA A 90 -10.30 -17.97 14.33
N GLN A 91 -10.62 -17.03 13.44
CA GLN A 91 -11.74 -17.14 12.49
C GLN A 91 -11.33 -17.70 11.12
N ALA A 92 -10.09 -18.15 10.96
CA ALA A 92 -9.60 -18.63 9.68
C ALA A 92 -10.36 -19.88 9.20
N PRO A 93 -10.89 -19.90 7.96
CA PRO A 93 -11.60 -21.06 7.40
C PRO A 93 -10.67 -22.18 6.92
N LEU A 94 -9.35 -22.06 7.14
CA LEU A 94 -8.32 -22.99 6.69
C LEU A 94 -7.18 -23.10 7.71
N GLY A 95 -6.43 -24.21 7.64
CA GLY A 95 -5.29 -24.46 8.53
C GLY A 95 -3.94 -23.90 8.04
N ALA A 96 -3.70 -23.90 6.72
CA ALA A 96 -2.44 -23.44 6.13
C ALA A 96 -2.46 -21.93 5.90
N LEU A 97 -2.16 -21.16 6.95
CA LEU A 97 -2.29 -19.69 6.95
C LEU A 97 -1.01 -18.99 7.45
N ALA A 98 -0.42 -18.17 6.60
CA ALA A 98 0.59 -17.17 6.96
C ALA A 98 -0.01 -15.77 6.90
N VAL A 99 0.24 -14.94 7.92
CA VAL A 99 -0.28 -13.57 7.99
C VAL A 99 0.82 -12.66 8.46
N GLU A 100 1.09 -11.64 7.66
CA GLU A 100 2.08 -10.60 7.87
C GLU A 100 1.47 -9.22 7.56
N SER A 101 2.20 -8.15 7.90
CA SER A 101 1.80 -6.81 7.48
C SER A 101 1.83 -6.66 5.95
N ASP A 102 1.00 -5.78 5.43
CA ASP A 102 1.05 -5.31 4.03
C ASP A 102 2.43 -4.75 3.65
N ALA A 103 3.11 -4.06 4.56
CA ALA A 103 4.47 -3.58 4.37
C ALA A 103 5.48 -4.73 4.20
N TYR A 104 5.35 -5.80 4.99
CA TYR A 104 6.19 -6.99 4.88
C TYR A 104 6.01 -7.69 3.53
N THR A 105 4.77 -7.96 3.13
CA THR A 105 4.51 -8.63 1.85
C THR A 105 4.90 -7.75 0.66
N THR A 106 4.78 -6.43 0.78
CA THR A 106 5.28 -5.49 -0.24
C THR A 106 6.79 -5.58 -0.40
N VAL A 107 7.59 -5.59 0.68
CA VAL A 107 9.06 -5.73 0.57
C VAL A 107 9.47 -7.11 0.06
N VAL A 108 8.76 -8.17 0.47
CA VAL A 108 8.99 -9.52 -0.04
C VAL A 108 8.68 -9.63 -1.53
N GLY A 109 7.58 -9.04 -2.00
CA GLY A 109 7.22 -9.01 -3.43
C GLY A 109 8.23 -8.22 -4.24
N ALA A 110 8.55 -7.00 -3.81
CA ALA A 110 9.45 -6.11 -4.54
C ALA A 110 10.86 -6.68 -4.74
N HIS A 111 11.36 -7.49 -3.79
CA HIS A 111 12.71 -8.06 -3.82
C HIS A 111 12.72 -9.58 -3.99
N GLY A 112 11.58 -10.20 -4.28
CA GLY A 112 11.48 -11.66 -4.45
C GLY A 112 11.88 -12.47 -3.22
N GLY A 113 11.78 -11.88 -2.02
CA GLY A 113 12.22 -12.45 -0.74
C GLY A 113 13.70 -12.24 -0.41
N ALA A 114 14.48 -11.58 -1.28
CA ALA A 114 15.84 -11.18 -0.97
C ALA A 114 15.86 -9.92 -0.07
N PRO A 115 16.97 -9.64 0.63
CA PRO A 115 17.12 -8.41 1.39
C PRO A 115 16.98 -7.17 0.51
N GLY A 116 16.25 -6.19 1.00
CA GLY A 116 15.95 -4.99 0.24
C GLY A 116 15.04 -4.04 1.00
N LEU A 117 14.88 -2.84 0.45
CA LEU A 117 14.07 -1.78 1.03
C LEU A 117 12.99 -1.36 0.04
N ILE A 118 11.80 -1.09 0.54
CA ILE A 118 10.72 -0.44 -0.22
C ILE A 118 10.31 0.87 0.44
N VAL A 119 9.82 1.79 -0.39
CA VAL A 119 8.99 2.90 0.06
C VAL A 119 7.67 2.81 -0.71
N ALA A 120 6.60 2.44 -0.01
CA ALA A 120 5.25 2.37 -0.55
C ALA A 120 4.58 3.76 -0.47
N LEU A 121 4.12 4.25 -1.62
CA LEU A 121 3.60 5.60 -1.82
C LEU A 121 2.21 5.52 -2.50
N GLY A 122 1.17 5.79 -1.72
CA GLY A 122 -0.22 5.77 -2.17
C GLY A 122 -1.04 6.80 -1.39
N THR A 123 -2.25 6.40 -0.95
CA THR A 123 -3.07 7.24 -0.06
C THR A 123 -2.33 7.59 1.24
N GLY A 124 -1.61 6.63 1.80
CA GLY A 124 -0.63 6.80 2.87
C GLY A 124 0.78 6.47 2.37
N SER A 125 1.75 6.43 3.27
CA SER A 125 3.12 6.04 2.94
C SER A 125 3.82 5.31 4.08
N ILE A 126 4.72 4.39 3.71
CA ILE A 126 5.53 3.63 4.65
C ILE A 126 6.78 3.10 3.94
N ALA A 127 7.91 3.07 4.64
CA ALA A 127 9.08 2.35 4.20
C ALA A 127 9.26 1.06 5.02
N ALA A 128 9.74 0.02 4.37
CA ALA A 128 10.05 -1.26 5.00
C ALA A 128 11.37 -1.82 4.45
N ALA A 129 12.21 -2.37 5.33
CA ALA A 129 13.47 -3.00 4.98
C ALA A 129 13.49 -4.43 5.51
N LEU A 130 13.72 -5.38 4.61
CA LEU A 130 13.90 -6.79 4.90
C LEU A 130 15.40 -7.11 4.94
N ASP A 131 15.85 -7.73 6.02
CA ASP A 131 17.24 -8.19 6.14
C ASP A 131 17.43 -9.67 5.77
N ALA A 132 18.67 -10.14 5.80
CA ALA A 132 19.03 -11.53 5.46
C ALA A 132 18.52 -12.57 6.48
N ALA A 133 18.14 -12.14 7.70
CA ALA A 133 17.52 -12.99 8.70
C ALA A 133 16.00 -13.04 8.55
N GLY A 134 15.42 -12.30 7.60
CA GLY A 134 13.99 -12.19 7.40
C GLY A 134 13.30 -11.21 8.35
N ALA A 135 14.06 -10.44 9.14
CA ALA A 135 13.49 -9.41 10.00
C ALA A 135 13.12 -8.18 9.17
N CYS A 136 11.93 -7.65 9.42
CA CYS A 136 11.41 -6.45 8.75
C CYS A 136 11.41 -5.27 9.71
N ARG A 137 12.04 -4.18 9.30
CA ARG A 137 12.02 -2.89 10.02
C ARG A 137 11.28 -1.85 9.19
N ILE A 138 10.54 -0.97 9.84
CA ILE A 138 9.72 0.05 9.18
C ILE A 138 10.12 1.46 9.61
N ALA A 139 9.91 2.43 8.71
CA ALA A 139 10.03 3.86 8.98
C ALA A 139 8.86 4.60 8.32
N GLY A 140 8.35 5.64 8.97
CA GLY A 140 7.08 6.26 8.57
C GLY A 140 5.88 5.38 8.91
N GLY A 141 4.75 5.58 8.22
CA GLY A 141 3.54 4.79 8.42
C GLY A 141 2.83 5.02 9.76
N PHE A 142 3.05 6.17 10.41
CA PHE A 142 2.31 6.56 11.62
C PHE A 142 0.85 6.93 11.34
N GLY A 143 0.48 7.11 10.06
CA GLY A 143 -0.88 7.39 9.63
C GLY A 143 -1.24 8.88 9.59
N PHE A 144 -2.24 9.17 8.77
CA PHE A 144 -2.88 10.47 8.66
C PHE A 144 -3.59 10.88 9.98
N PRO A 145 -3.59 12.17 10.38
CA PRO A 145 -3.07 13.32 9.64
C PRO A 145 -1.62 13.71 9.97
N SER A 146 -1.03 13.17 11.04
CA SER A 146 0.28 13.63 11.53
C SER A 146 1.47 13.04 10.80
N GLY A 147 1.35 11.83 10.24
CA GLY A 147 2.40 11.16 9.47
C GLY A 147 2.06 11.06 7.98
N ASP A 148 2.41 9.92 7.39
CA ASP A 148 2.25 9.60 5.96
C ASP A 148 2.94 10.61 5.03
N GLU A 149 4.15 11.03 5.39
CA GLU A 149 4.98 11.93 4.60
C GLU A 149 5.20 11.41 3.17
N ALA A 150 5.18 12.30 2.17
CA ALA A 150 5.24 11.95 0.74
C ALA A 150 4.04 11.14 0.18
N SER A 151 3.01 10.84 0.99
CA SER A 151 1.77 10.23 0.49
C SER A 151 0.91 11.20 -0.31
N GLY A 152 -0.10 10.65 -0.99
CA GLY A 152 -1.12 11.43 -1.68
C GLY A 152 -1.93 12.29 -0.72
N ALA A 153 -2.30 11.79 0.46
CA ALA A 153 -3.03 12.58 1.45
C ALA A 153 -2.18 13.74 1.97
N TRP A 154 -0.89 13.50 2.21
CA TRP A 154 0.06 14.52 2.64
C TRP A 154 0.26 15.62 1.60
N LEU A 155 0.37 15.24 0.32
CA LEU A 155 0.42 16.17 -0.81
C LEU A 155 -0.88 16.97 -0.91
N GLY A 156 -2.03 16.29 -0.76
CA GLY A 156 -3.35 16.90 -0.86
C GLY A 156 -3.62 17.94 0.21
N VAL A 157 -3.34 17.65 1.48
CA VAL A 157 -3.48 18.62 2.59
C VAL A 157 -2.64 19.88 2.32
N ARG A 158 -1.40 19.71 1.85
CA ARG A 158 -0.48 20.83 1.61
C ARG A 158 -0.85 21.63 0.37
N ALA A 159 -1.32 20.96 -0.69
CA ALA A 159 -1.85 21.63 -1.86
C ALA A 159 -3.11 22.43 -1.53
N LEU A 160 -4.00 21.87 -0.71
CA LEU A 160 -5.23 22.56 -0.28
C LEU A 160 -4.92 23.86 0.48
N ALA A 161 -3.84 23.90 1.27
CA ALA A 161 -3.41 25.12 1.94
C ALA A 161 -3.08 26.26 0.96
N TYR A 162 -2.65 25.96 -0.28
CA TYR A 162 -2.49 26.96 -1.34
C TYR A 162 -3.84 27.45 -1.87
N ALA A 163 -4.78 26.54 -2.13
CA ALA A 163 -6.14 26.90 -2.55
C ALA A 163 -6.85 27.79 -1.51
N GLN A 164 -6.66 27.50 -0.21
CA GLN A 164 -7.17 28.33 0.89
C GLN A 164 -6.59 29.76 0.85
N GLN A 165 -5.28 29.89 0.62
CA GLN A 165 -4.61 31.19 0.45
C GLN A 165 -5.11 31.96 -0.78
N ALA A 166 -5.46 31.25 -1.86
CA ALA A 166 -6.02 31.88 -3.04
C ALA A 166 -7.45 32.41 -2.80
N LEU A 167 -8.25 31.71 -2.00
CA LEU A 167 -9.61 32.14 -1.62
C LEU A 167 -9.60 33.35 -0.68
N ASP A 168 -8.63 33.46 0.22
CA ASP A 168 -8.53 34.58 1.17
C ASP A 168 -7.59 35.72 0.71
N GLY A 169 -7.03 35.61 -0.50
CA GLY A 169 -6.26 36.66 -1.16
C GLY A 169 -4.80 36.77 -0.73
N ARG A 170 -4.26 35.83 0.06
CA ARG A 170 -2.83 35.77 0.41
C ARG A 170 -1.92 35.42 -0.77
N VAL A 171 -2.45 34.74 -1.77
CA VAL A 171 -1.79 34.49 -3.06
C VAL A 171 -2.74 34.78 -4.22
N PRO A 172 -2.24 35.07 -5.43
CA PRO A 172 -3.09 35.18 -6.61
C PRO A 172 -3.85 33.87 -6.87
N ARG A 173 -5.12 34.00 -7.27
CA ARG A 173 -5.89 32.87 -7.78
C ARG A 173 -5.43 32.55 -9.21
N ASP A 174 -4.92 31.34 -9.40
CA ASP A 174 -4.38 30.85 -10.67
C ASP A 174 -4.97 29.48 -11.05
N ALA A 175 -4.52 28.93 -12.19
CA ALA A 175 -5.01 27.65 -12.70
C ALA A 175 -4.75 26.46 -11.76
N PHE A 176 -3.71 26.51 -10.91
CA PHE A 176 -3.45 25.44 -9.94
C PHE A 176 -4.43 25.52 -8.76
N ALA A 177 -4.67 26.72 -8.23
CA ALA A 177 -5.70 26.94 -7.21
C ALA A 177 -7.09 26.57 -7.72
N ASP A 178 -7.43 26.95 -8.96
CA ASP A 178 -8.73 26.63 -9.58
C ASP A 178 -8.94 25.12 -9.75
N ALA A 179 -7.91 24.38 -10.18
CA ALA A 179 -8.00 22.93 -10.31
C ALA A 179 -8.22 22.24 -8.96
N LEU A 180 -7.53 22.69 -7.91
CA LEU A 180 -7.72 22.16 -6.55
C LEU A 180 -9.13 22.45 -6.02
N LEU A 181 -9.62 23.68 -6.16
CA LEU A 181 -10.97 24.07 -5.73
C LEU A 181 -12.04 23.27 -6.49
N ALA A 182 -11.86 23.06 -7.81
CA ALA A 182 -12.78 22.29 -8.64
C ALA A 182 -12.93 20.84 -8.14
N GLU A 183 -11.84 20.18 -7.73
CA GLU A 183 -11.89 18.80 -7.19
C GLU A 183 -12.64 18.71 -5.86
N THR A 184 -12.61 19.79 -5.06
CA THR A 184 -13.41 19.86 -3.82
C THR A 184 -14.88 20.20 -4.07
N GLY A 185 -15.20 20.81 -5.20
CA GLY A 185 -16.52 21.39 -5.48
C GLY A 185 -16.83 22.66 -4.68
N ALA A 186 -15.91 23.16 -3.86
CA ALA A 186 -16.10 24.35 -3.05
C ALA A 186 -16.05 25.62 -3.92
N GLN A 187 -17.07 26.48 -3.76
CA GLN A 187 -17.17 27.75 -4.50
C GLN A 187 -16.63 28.95 -3.71
N ASP A 188 -16.53 28.81 -2.39
CA ASP A 188 -16.07 29.85 -1.46
C ASP A 188 -15.35 29.25 -0.25
N ARG A 189 -14.93 30.13 0.66
CA ARG A 189 -14.20 29.78 1.89
C ARG A 189 -15.01 28.84 2.78
N ASP A 190 -16.30 29.10 2.96
CA ASP A 190 -17.10 28.37 3.95
C ASP A 190 -17.41 26.95 3.45
N ALA A 191 -17.69 26.79 2.15
CA ALA A 191 -17.81 25.49 1.50
C ALA A 191 -16.51 24.68 1.59
N LEU A 192 -15.34 25.32 1.43
CA LEU A 192 -14.05 24.64 1.54
C LEU A 192 -13.75 24.19 2.98
N VAL A 193 -14.16 24.98 3.98
CA VAL A 193 -14.06 24.60 5.40
C VAL A 193 -14.93 23.37 5.68
N GLN A 194 -16.18 23.35 5.21
CA GLN A 194 -17.06 22.18 5.36
C GLN A 194 -16.45 20.93 4.70
N TRP A 195 -15.99 21.06 3.45
CA TRP A 195 -15.31 19.98 2.75
C TRP A 195 -14.09 19.46 3.54
N SER A 196 -13.30 20.35 4.13
CA SER A 196 -12.09 19.98 4.89
C SER A 196 -12.42 19.22 6.18
N CYS A 197 -13.55 19.52 6.82
CA CYS A 197 -14.04 18.81 8.01
C CYS A 197 -14.55 17.41 7.68
N ASP A 198 -15.18 17.22 6.53
CA ASP A 198 -15.72 15.94 6.08
C ASP A 198 -14.67 15.05 5.39
N ALA A 199 -13.59 15.65 4.87
CA ALA A 199 -12.56 14.96 4.13
C ALA A 199 -11.74 14.01 5.02
N ASN A 200 -11.74 12.73 4.66
CA ASN A 200 -10.82 11.73 5.21
C ASN A 200 -9.54 11.63 4.37
N GLN A 201 -8.60 10.79 4.81
CA GLN A 201 -7.31 10.58 4.13
C GLN A 201 -7.45 10.28 2.63
N THR A 202 -8.37 9.40 2.25
CA THR A 202 -8.62 9.04 0.83
C THR A 202 -9.13 10.23 0.02
N ILE A 203 -9.99 11.06 0.61
CA ILE A 203 -10.52 12.27 -0.04
C ILE A 203 -9.39 13.27 -0.27
N TYR A 204 -8.53 13.53 0.71
CA TYR A 204 -7.35 14.38 0.52
C TYR A 204 -6.40 13.83 -0.56
N ALA A 205 -6.21 12.50 -0.61
CA ALA A 205 -5.32 11.88 -1.59
C ALA A 205 -5.77 12.10 -3.06
N ARG A 206 -7.05 12.38 -3.31
CA ARG A 206 -7.57 12.72 -4.65
C ARG A 206 -7.00 14.03 -5.20
N LEU A 207 -6.45 14.89 -4.36
CA LEU A 207 -5.81 16.14 -4.79
C LEU A 207 -4.38 15.92 -5.31
N ALA A 208 -3.73 14.80 -4.99
CA ALA A 208 -2.35 14.55 -5.40
C ALA A 208 -2.14 14.51 -6.93
N PRO A 209 -3.01 13.87 -7.76
CA PRO A 209 -2.90 13.94 -9.21
C PRO A 209 -2.82 15.37 -9.78
N ILE A 210 -3.52 16.33 -9.16
CA ILE A 210 -3.52 17.74 -9.57
C ILE A 210 -2.15 18.36 -9.32
N VAL A 211 -1.50 18.03 -8.19
CA VAL A 211 -0.12 18.47 -7.90
C VAL A 211 0.83 18.01 -9.01
N PHE A 212 0.75 16.76 -9.45
CA PHE A 212 1.59 16.23 -10.52
C PHE A 212 1.25 16.81 -11.90
N ALA A 213 -0.03 17.03 -12.20
CA ALA A 213 -0.47 17.68 -13.43
C ALA A 213 0.07 19.12 -13.55
N HIS A 214 0.22 19.81 -12.41
CA HIS A 214 0.76 21.16 -12.32
C HIS A 214 2.23 21.19 -11.86
N ARG A 215 3.04 20.15 -12.11
CA ARG A 215 4.42 20.03 -11.60
C ARG A 215 5.37 21.19 -11.92
N SER A 216 5.06 22.00 -12.95
CA SER A 216 5.83 23.21 -13.31
C SER A 216 5.47 24.44 -12.46
N HIS A 217 4.32 24.41 -11.77
CA HIS A 217 3.91 25.45 -10.84
C HIS A 217 4.86 25.48 -9.63
N PRO A 218 5.37 26.64 -9.18
CA PRO A 218 6.39 26.72 -8.12
C PRO A 218 5.99 26.00 -6.82
N VAL A 219 4.73 26.14 -6.38
CA VAL A 219 4.23 25.46 -5.17
C VAL A 219 4.16 23.95 -5.37
N ALA A 220 3.66 23.48 -6.51
CA ALA A 220 3.56 22.05 -6.78
C ALA A 220 4.95 21.40 -6.90
N SER A 221 5.88 22.08 -7.58
CA SER A 221 7.27 21.67 -7.69
C SER A 221 7.95 21.54 -6.32
N ALA A 222 7.75 22.52 -5.44
CA ALA A 222 8.28 22.49 -4.08
C ALA A 222 7.69 21.33 -3.24
N LEU A 223 6.38 21.06 -3.36
CA LEU A 223 5.74 19.93 -2.68
C LEU A 223 6.28 18.58 -3.16
N ILE A 224 6.50 18.43 -4.47
CA ILE A 224 7.09 17.21 -5.05
C ILE A 224 8.55 17.04 -4.56
N ALA A 225 9.34 18.12 -4.53
CA ALA A 225 10.70 18.07 -4.01
C ALA A 225 10.72 17.68 -2.52
N GLN A 226 9.84 18.28 -1.71
CA GLN A 226 9.73 17.93 -0.30
C GLN A 226 9.31 16.47 -0.09
N ALA A 227 8.38 15.95 -0.90
CA ALA A 227 8.03 14.53 -0.87
C ALA A 227 9.25 13.63 -1.18
N GLY A 228 10.08 14.04 -2.15
CA GLY A 228 11.37 13.40 -2.43
C GLY A 228 12.31 13.36 -1.22
N ASP A 229 12.45 14.48 -0.52
CA ASP A 229 13.28 14.57 0.69
C ASP A 229 12.78 13.64 1.81
N GLU A 230 11.46 13.58 2.02
CA GLU A 230 10.86 12.67 3.01
C GLU A 230 11.06 11.20 2.65
N ILE A 231 10.98 10.84 1.36
CA ILE A 231 11.36 9.51 0.86
C ILE A 231 12.83 9.21 1.20
N GLY A 232 13.72 10.16 0.96
CA GLY A 232 15.15 10.02 1.31
C GLY A 232 15.37 9.78 2.79
N LYS A 233 14.70 10.52 3.68
CA LYS A 233 14.80 10.33 5.12
C LYS A 233 14.34 8.94 5.56
N MET A 234 13.24 8.43 4.99
CA MET A 234 12.77 7.07 5.28
C MET A 234 13.77 5.99 4.84
N ILE A 235 14.41 6.18 3.67
CA ILE A 235 15.47 5.28 3.18
C ILE A 235 16.68 5.32 4.13
N ASP A 236 17.16 6.51 4.46
CA ASP A 236 18.34 6.71 5.31
C ASP A 236 18.13 6.15 6.73
N ALA A 237 16.91 6.22 7.27
CA ALA A 237 16.58 5.69 8.59
C ALA A 237 16.69 4.15 8.67
N LEU A 238 16.37 3.45 7.59
CA LEU A 238 16.36 1.99 7.54
C LEU A 238 17.67 1.39 7.02
N ASP A 239 18.37 2.11 6.15
CA ASP A 239 19.62 1.67 5.52
C ASP A 239 20.69 2.78 5.54
N PRO A 240 21.22 3.13 6.72
CA PRO A 240 22.21 4.19 6.86
C PRO A 240 23.54 3.87 6.17
N GLN A 241 23.82 2.59 5.93
CA GLN A 241 25.01 2.11 5.22
C GLN A 241 24.84 2.11 3.69
N GLN A 242 23.62 2.38 3.21
CA GLN A 242 23.29 2.46 1.79
C GLN A 242 23.61 1.17 1.02
N ALA A 243 23.40 0.01 1.64
CA ALA A 243 23.76 -1.29 1.08
C ALA A 243 22.60 -1.96 0.33
N LEU A 244 21.35 -1.63 0.67
CA LEU A 244 20.19 -2.35 0.17
C LEU A 244 19.73 -1.78 -1.19
N PRO A 245 19.24 -2.64 -2.12
CA PRO A 245 18.45 -2.18 -3.24
C PRO A 245 17.16 -1.53 -2.73
N VAL A 246 16.71 -0.47 -3.39
CA VAL A 246 15.51 0.28 -3.02
C VAL A 246 14.49 0.18 -4.14
N ALA A 247 13.23 -0.12 -3.83
CA ALA A 247 12.14 -0.02 -4.78
C ALA A 247 11.08 0.97 -4.28
N LEU A 248 10.57 1.81 -5.18
CA LEU A 248 9.36 2.58 -4.90
C LEU A 248 8.15 1.76 -5.33
N CYS A 249 7.16 1.67 -4.46
CA CYS A 249 5.94 0.89 -4.68
C CYS A 249 4.70 1.78 -4.56
N GLY A 250 3.59 1.35 -5.15
CA GLY A 250 2.31 2.06 -5.07
C GLY A 250 2.09 3.08 -6.21
N GLY A 251 0.87 3.61 -6.28
CA GLY A 251 0.41 4.42 -7.42
C GLY A 251 1.13 5.76 -7.61
N LEU A 252 1.89 6.23 -6.62
CA LEU A 252 2.68 7.46 -6.72
C LEU A 252 4.16 7.21 -7.00
N ALA A 253 4.61 5.94 -7.07
CA ALA A 253 6.01 5.58 -7.22
C ALA A 253 6.65 6.23 -8.45
N ASP A 254 6.05 6.04 -9.63
CA ASP A 254 6.61 6.56 -10.90
C ASP A 254 6.65 8.09 -10.92
N ALA A 255 5.62 8.73 -10.36
CA ALA A 255 5.52 10.19 -10.32
C ALA A 255 6.55 10.83 -9.38
N LEU A 256 6.91 10.14 -8.29
CA LEU A 256 7.86 10.59 -7.27
C LEU A 256 9.29 10.10 -7.49
N ALA A 257 9.51 9.07 -8.32
CA ALA A 257 10.85 8.56 -8.61
C ALA A 257 11.85 9.65 -9.04
N PRO A 258 11.50 10.64 -9.89
CA PRO A 258 12.42 11.72 -10.25
C PRO A 258 12.75 12.68 -9.11
N ALA A 259 11.95 12.71 -8.04
CA ALA A 259 12.15 13.56 -6.87
C ALA A 259 13.03 12.91 -5.80
N VAL A 260 13.29 11.59 -5.89
CA VAL A 260 14.15 10.90 -4.93
C VAL A 260 15.56 11.51 -4.96
N PRO A 261 16.18 11.79 -3.78
CA PRO A 261 17.50 12.38 -3.73
C PRO A 261 18.54 11.57 -4.53
N ALA A 262 19.40 12.28 -5.27
CA ALA A 262 20.37 11.68 -6.20
C ALA A 262 21.28 10.61 -5.56
N ARG A 263 21.56 10.71 -4.26
CA ARG A 263 22.33 9.72 -3.49
C ARG A 263 21.69 8.32 -3.46
N HIS A 264 20.39 8.21 -3.67
CA HIS A 264 19.67 6.92 -3.73
C HIS A 264 19.39 6.44 -5.15
N ALA A 265 19.52 7.31 -6.16
CA ALA A 265 19.11 7.03 -7.53
C ALA A 265 19.76 5.76 -8.13
N ALA A 266 21.04 5.53 -7.84
CA ALA A 266 21.76 4.34 -8.33
C ALA A 266 21.27 3.02 -7.71
N ARG A 267 20.55 3.09 -6.57
CA ARG A 267 20.00 1.92 -5.86
C ARG A 267 18.52 1.71 -6.15
N LEU A 268 17.85 2.66 -6.80
CA LEU A 268 16.47 2.52 -7.21
C LEU A 268 16.35 1.44 -8.29
N ARG A 269 15.40 0.53 -8.08
CA ARG A 269 15.05 -0.54 -9.01
C ARG A 269 13.53 -0.62 -9.11
N ALA A 270 13.04 -1.11 -10.24
CA ALA A 270 11.65 -1.51 -10.32
C ALA A 270 11.40 -2.69 -9.35
N PRO A 271 10.25 -2.71 -8.64
CA PRO A 271 9.88 -3.88 -7.86
C PRO A 271 9.73 -5.09 -8.79
N LEU A 272 10.18 -6.27 -8.34
CA LEU A 272 10.04 -7.51 -9.12
C LEU A 272 8.58 -7.94 -9.23
N ASP A 273 7.86 -7.90 -8.12
CA ASP A 273 6.42 -8.17 -8.03
C ASP A 273 5.76 -7.26 -6.98
N ASP A 274 4.44 -7.38 -6.82
CA ASP A 274 3.66 -6.62 -5.85
C ASP A 274 3.43 -7.35 -4.51
N SER A 275 2.71 -6.69 -3.60
CA SER A 275 2.37 -7.21 -2.26
C SER A 275 1.63 -8.56 -2.31
N ALA A 276 0.70 -8.76 -3.24
CA ALA A 276 -0.07 -10.00 -3.32
C ALA A 276 0.81 -11.18 -3.74
N HIS A 277 1.79 -10.95 -4.62
CA HIS A 277 2.81 -11.94 -4.97
C HIS A 277 3.81 -12.19 -3.84
N GLY A 278 4.16 -11.16 -3.07
CA GLY A 278 4.91 -11.33 -1.82
C GLY A 278 4.17 -12.21 -0.82
N ALA A 279 2.86 -12.00 -0.67
CA ALA A 279 1.99 -12.83 0.15
C ALA A 279 1.85 -14.26 -0.41
N LEU A 280 1.84 -14.44 -1.74
CA LEU A 280 1.83 -15.76 -2.38
C LEU A 280 3.07 -16.58 -2.00
N ARG A 281 4.24 -15.96 -1.87
CA ARG A 281 5.46 -16.64 -1.40
C ARG A 281 5.28 -17.19 0.03
N LEU A 282 4.59 -16.44 0.90
CA LEU A 282 4.24 -16.92 2.24
C LEU A 282 3.25 -18.09 2.18
N ALA A 283 2.26 -18.02 1.29
CA ALA A 283 1.30 -19.11 1.06
C ALA A 283 2.01 -20.41 0.64
N LEU A 284 2.98 -20.32 -0.27
CA LEU A 284 3.79 -21.46 -0.74
C LEU A 284 4.70 -22.02 0.36
N GLN A 285 5.15 -21.21 1.31
CA GLN A 285 5.89 -21.68 2.49
C GLN A 285 4.96 -22.41 3.45
N ALA A 286 3.78 -21.85 3.74
CA ALA A 286 2.77 -22.47 4.59
C ALA A 286 2.28 -23.82 4.02
N LEU A 287 2.08 -23.90 2.70
CA LEU A 287 1.73 -25.13 1.99
C LEU A 287 2.78 -26.23 2.20
N ARG A 288 4.07 -25.90 2.03
CA ARG A 288 5.19 -26.84 2.26
C ARG A 288 5.28 -27.30 3.72
N ALA A 289 5.07 -26.38 4.67
CA ALA A 289 5.11 -26.71 6.10
C ALA A 289 3.98 -27.67 6.50
N ALA A 290 2.77 -27.50 5.94
CA ALA A 290 1.62 -28.34 6.22
C ALA A 290 1.74 -29.78 5.66
N GLU A 291 2.69 -30.02 4.76
CA GLU A 291 2.95 -31.35 4.15
C GLU A 291 4.10 -32.11 4.80
N GLY A 292 5.01 -31.38 5.45
CA GLY A 292 6.16 -31.96 6.16
C GLY A 292 5.87 -32.35 7.61
N GLY A 293 4.68 -32.02 8.13
CA GLY A 293 4.22 -32.36 9.49
C GLY A 293 3.18 -33.48 9.47
#